data_AF-A0A7E6ESA1-F1
#
_entry.id   AF-A0A7E6ESA1-F1
#
_cell.length_a   1.000
_cell.length_b   1.000
_cell.length_c   1.000
_cell.angle_alpha   90.00
_cell.angle_beta   90.00
_cell.angle_gamma   90.00
#
_symmetry.space_group_name_H-M   'P 1'
#
loop_
_entity.id
_entity.type
_entity.pdbx_description
1 polymer ?
#
loop_
_entity_poly.entity_id
_entity_poly.type
_entity_poly.pdbx_seq_one_letter_code
_entity_poly.pdbx_strand_id
1 'polypeptide(L)'
;MEKTGYRAVIKYLNLKGTTPSEIHEDMVRTLTDNAPSYATVKHRVNEFKRGKESVEDDPSSGRPPIATTKNKLDLALGMIMHDRRISCRQIAERLGISTERADNFVTKELGFSKVSARWVPCLLTPEQKRTRCTLSTSNLELFEADEENFLARFIIMDERWVLHYQPETKEQSKQWKYTSSPTPKKDRVIPSAGKVMASVFWGDSQDFWIPESQLTRVRISH
;
A
#
# COMPACT_ATOMS: atom_id res chain seq x y z
N MET A 1 4.00 -20.00 -36.59
CA MET A 1 2.99 -18.95 -36.82
C MET A 1 2.16 -18.82 -35.55
N GLU A 2 1.78 -17.61 -35.13
CA GLU A 2 0.94 -17.43 -33.94
C GLU A 2 -0.49 -17.97 -34.18
N LYS A 3 -1.20 -18.35 -33.11
CA LYS A 3 -2.56 -18.91 -33.19
C LYS A 3 -3.53 -18.01 -33.96
N THR A 4 -3.39 -16.69 -33.82
CA THR A 4 -4.17 -15.69 -34.54
C THR A 4 -3.88 -15.72 -36.05
N GLY A 5 -2.62 -15.95 -36.45
CA GLY A 5 -2.22 -16.08 -37.85
C GLY A 5 -2.91 -17.25 -38.57
N TYR A 6 -2.94 -18.44 -37.95
CA TYR A 6 -3.64 -19.60 -38.54
C TYR A 6 -5.13 -19.33 -38.76
N ARG A 7 -5.77 -18.64 -37.80
CA ARG A 7 -7.20 -18.32 -37.86
C ARG A 7 -7.51 -17.30 -38.95
N ALA A 8 -6.62 -16.32 -39.19
CA ALA A 8 -6.76 -15.36 -40.27
C ALA A 8 -6.72 -16.03 -41.64
N VAL A 9 -5.78 -16.98 -41.82
CA VAL A 9 -5.67 -17.77 -43.06
C VAL A 9 -6.91 -18.63 -43.28
N ILE A 10 -7.39 -19.33 -42.24
CA ILE A 10 -8.62 -20.13 -42.32
C ILE A 10 -9.84 -19.25 -42.67
N LYS A 11 -9.93 -18.03 -42.10
CA LYS A 11 -10.99 -17.07 -42.41
C LYS A 11 -10.97 -16.65 -43.87
N TYR A 12 -9.79 -16.29 -44.38
CA TYR A 12 -9.60 -15.90 -45.78
C TYR A 12 -9.98 -17.02 -46.75
N LEU A 13 -9.50 -18.25 -46.51
CA LEU A 13 -9.78 -19.40 -47.36
C LEU A 13 -11.26 -19.82 -47.33
N ASN A 14 -11.91 -19.71 -46.16
CA ASN A 14 -13.35 -19.92 -46.04
C ASN A 14 -14.16 -18.87 -46.82
N LEU A 15 -13.75 -17.59 -46.82
CA LEU A 15 -14.36 -16.54 -47.65
C LEU A 15 -14.16 -16.79 -49.15
N LYS A 16 -13.04 -17.41 -49.54
CA LYS A 16 -12.77 -17.84 -50.92
C LYS A 16 -13.61 -19.05 -51.35
N GLY A 17 -14.37 -19.66 -50.44
CA GLY A 17 -15.28 -20.77 -50.74
C GLY A 17 -14.63 -22.16 -50.72
N THR A 18 -13.40 -22.29 -50.23
CA THR A 18 -12.72 -23.60 -50.12
C THR A 18 -13.30 -24.44 -49.00
N THR A 19 -13.32 -25.77 -49.19
CA THR A 19 -13.87 -26.69 -48.19
C THR A 19 -12.90 -26.88 -47.02
N PRO A 20 -13.37 -27.23 -45.81
CA PRO A 20 -12.47 -27.47 -44.67
C PRO A 20 -11.38 -28.53 -44.92
N SER A 21 -11.62 -29.48 -45.83
CA SER A 21 -10.62 -30.49 -46.23
C SER A 21 -9.51 -29.86 -47.05
N GLU A 22 -9.87 -29.10 -48.08
CA GLU A 22 -8.91 -28.37 -48.93
C GLU A 22 -8.08 -27.37 -48.13
N ILE A 23 -8.71 -26.68 -47.17
CA ILE A 23 -8.01 -25.74 -46.27
C ILE A 23 -6.98 -26.49 -45.43
N HIS A 24 -7.34 -27.65 -44.88
CA HIS A 24 -6.39 -28.43 -44.08
C HIS A 24 -5.24 -28.98 -44.93
N GLU A 25 -5.52 -29.50 -46.11
CA GLU A 25 -4.50 -30.00 -47.05
C GLU A 25 -3.54 -28.87 -47.49
N ASP A 26 -4.06 -27.68 -47.80
CA ASP A 26 -3.23 -26.52 -48.15
C ASP A 26 -2.35 -26.06 -46.98
N MET A 27 -2.90 -26.04 -45.77
CA MET A 27 -2.16 -25.71 -44.55
C MET A 27 -1.10 -26.77 -44.21
N VAL A 28 -1.38 -28.06 -44.41
CA VAL A 28 -0.40 -29.15 -44.22
C VAL A 28 0.71 -29.06 -45.26
N ARG A 29 0.37 -28.77 -46.52
CA ARG A 29 1.35 -28.60 -47.60
C ARG A 29 2.29 -27.41 -47.37
N THR A 30 1.79 -26.33 -46.78
CA THR A 30 2.58 -25.09 -46.55
C THR A 30 3.32 -25.09 -45.22
N LEU A 31 2.70 -25.61 -44.15
CA LEU A 31 3.20 -25.50 -42.77
C LEU A 31 3.76 -26.82 -42.23
N THR A 32 3.54 -27.93 -42.94
CA THR A 32 4.03 -29.27 -42.60
C THR A 32 3.69 -29.64 -41.15
N ASP A 33 4.69 -29.89 -40.31
CA ASP A 33 4.53 -30.29 -38.91
C ASP A 33 3.89 -29.21 -38.02
N ASN A 34 3.88 -27.95 -38.48
CA ASN A 34 3.28 -26.83 -37.76
C ASN A 34 1.84 -26.54 -38.18
N ALA A 35 1.21 -27.41 -38.98
CA ALA A 35 -0.16 -27.21 -39.43
C ALA A 35 -1.18 -27.50 -38.31
N PRO A 36 -2.26 -26.70 -38.20
CA PRO A 36 -3.34 -27.02 -37.27
C PRO A 36 -4.05 -28.31 -37.69
N SER A 37 -4.52 -29.07 -36.70
CA SER A 37 -5.28 -30.30 -36.96
C SER A 37 -6.54 -30.02 -37.78
N TYR A 38 -6.98 -31.01 -38.57
CA TYR A 38 -8.24 -30.94 -39.30
C TYR A 38 -9.43 -30.55 -38.41
N ALA A 39 -9.49 -31.08 -37.19
CA ALA A 39 -10.54 -30.76 -36.22
C ALA A 39 -10.56 -29.26 -35.86
N THR A 40 -9.39 -28.64 -35.69
CA THR A 40 -9.24 -27.21 -35.42
C THR A 40 -9.71 -26.37 -36.62
N VAL A 41 -9.32 -26.75 -37.84
CA VAL A 41 -9.74 -26.08 -39.07
C VAL A 41 -11.26 -26.15 -39.24
N LYS A 42 -11.84 -27.35 -39.11
CA LYS A 42 -13.28 -27.59 -39.21
C LYS A 42 -14.07 -26.79 -38.17
N HIS A 43 -13.60 -26.79 -36.91
CA HIS A 43 -14.23 -26.00 -35.84
C HIS A 43 -14.23 -24.51 -36.19
N ARG A 44 -13.10 -23.94 -36.63
CA ARG A 44 -13.01 -22.52 -36.97
C ARG A 44 -13.84 -22.15 -38.20
N VAL A 45 -13.88 -22.98 -39.23
CA VAL A 45 -14.78 -22.77 -40.38
C VAL A 45 -16.25 -22.73 -39.94
N ASN A 46 -16.65 -23.62 -39.03
CA ASN A 46 -18.02 -23.61 -38.49
C ASN A 46 -18.32 -22.36 -37.66
N GLU A 47 -17.37 -21.88 -36.86
CA GLU A 47 -17.49 -20.60 -36.13
C GLU A 47 -17.66 -19.42 -37.09
N PHE A 48 -16.88 -19.36 -38.17
CA PHE A 48 -17.01 -18.33 -39.19
C PHE A 48 -18.35 -18.40 -39.93
N LYS A 49 -18.85 -19.61 -40.23
CA LYS A 49 -20.21 -19.81 -40.80
C LYS A 49 -21.33 -19.40 -39.83
N ARG A 50 -21.07 -19.44 -38.52
CA ARG A 50 -21.99 -18.96 -37.48
C ARG A 50 -21.92 -17.44 -37.25
N GLY A 51 -21.16 -16.71 -38.07
CA GLY A 51 -21.10 -15.24 -38.03
C GLY A 51 -20.05 -14.66 -37.08
N LYS A 52 -19.12 -15.47 -36.55
CA LYS A 52 -18.04 -14.96 -35.70
C LYS A 52 -16.98 -14.27 -36.55
N GLU A 53 -16.84 -12.95 -36.43
CA GLU A 53 -15.87 -12.19 -37.24
C GLU A 53 -14.48 -12.08 -36.61
N SER A 54 -14.37 -12.23 -35.29
CA SER A 54 -13.09 -12.09 -34.58
C SER A 54 -12.15 -13.27 -34.81
N VAL A 55 -10.88 -12.95 -35.04
CA VAL A 55 -9.77 -13.93 -35.15
C VAL A 55 -9.16 -14.21 -33.77
N GLU A 56 -9.39 -13.32 -32.79
CA GLU A 56 -8.91 -13.48 -31.43
C GLU A 56 -9.72 -14.52 -30.64
N ASP A 57 -9.16 -15.00 -29.54
CA ASP A 57 -9.93 -15.79 -28.58
C ASP A 57 -10.87 -14.89 -27.81
N ASP A 58 -12.10 -15.37 -27.61
CA ASP A 58 -13.01 -14.73 -26.69
C ASP A 58 -12.41 -14.79 -25.28
N PRO A 59 -12.71 -13.81 -24.40
CA PRO A 59 -12.31 -13.88 -23.01
C PRO A 59 -12.79 -15.21 -22.43
N SER A 60 -11.84 -16.06 -22.00
CA SER A 60 -12.21 -17.31 -21.35
C SER A 60 -13.00 -16.98 -20.10
N SER A 61 -14.23 -17.48 -20.01
CA SER A 61 -14.96 -17.49 -18.74
C SER A 61 -14.24 -18.50 -17.84
N GLY A 62 -13.26 -18.01 -17.08
CA GLY A 62 -12.69 -18.77 -15.98
C GLY A 62 -13.79 -19.24 -15.01
N ARG A 63 -13.42 -20.04 -14.01
CA ARG A 63 -14.35 -20.54 -12.98
C ARG A 63 -15.21 -19.39 -12.43
N PRO A 64 -16.56 -19.47 -12.50
CA PRO A 64 -17.41 -18.34 -12.15
C PRO A 64 -17.35 -18.05 -10.64
N PRO A 65 -17.01 -16.82 -10.21
CA PRO A 65 -16.93 -16.47 -8.79
C PRO A 65 -18.21 -15.80 -8.28
N ILE A 66 -19.40 -16.02 -8.85
CA ILE A 66 -20.37 -14.91 -8.86
C ILE A 66 -21.35 -14.89 -7.66
N ALA A 67 -21.86 -16.04 -7.17
CA ALA A 67 -22.87 -16.02 -6.10
C ALA A 67 -22.26 -16.13 -4.68
N THR A 68 -21.43 -17.15 -4.44
CA THR A 68 -20.85 -17.38 -3.10
C THR A 68 -19.79 -16.35 -2.72
N THR A 69 -19.07 -15.78 -3.70
CA THR A 69 -18.02 -14.78 -3.44
C THR A 69 -18.62 -13.44 -3.03
N LYS A 70 -19.73 -13.01 -3.65
CA LYS A 70 -20.38 -11.73 -3.32
C LYS A 70 -20.92 -11.74 -1.89
N ASN A 71 -21.62 -12.81 -1.49
CA ASN A 71 -22.08 -12.97 -0.11
C ASN A 71 -20.92 -12.96 0.89
N LYS A 72 -19.79 -13.60 0.56
CA LYS A 72 -18.59 -13.59 1.43
C LYS A 72 -17.91 -12.22 1.48
N LEU A 73 -17.94 -11.45 0.40
CA LEU A 73 -17.44 -10.07 0.35
C LEU A 73 -18.26 -9.17 1.26
N ASP A 74 -19.59 -9.25 1.18
CA ASP A 74 -20.47 -8.44 2.03
C ASP A 74 -20.29 -8.78 3.52
N LEU A 75 -20.12 -10.07 3.85
CA LEU A 75 -19.80 -10.50 5.21
C LEU A 75 -18.42 -10.00 5.66
N ALA A 76 -17.40 -10.09 4.81
CA ALA A 76 -16.06 -9.55 5.12
C ALA A 76 -16.12 -8.03 5.37
N LEU A 77 -16.88 -7.30 4.55
CA LEU A 77 -17.09 -5.87 4.71
C LEU A 77 -17.76 -5.56 6.05
N GLY A 78 -18.84 -6.27 6.40
CA GLY A 78 -19.53 -6.11 7.68
C GLY A 78 -18.60 -6.37 8.88
N MET A 79 -17.76 -7.39 8.79
CA MET A 79 -16.76 -7.69 9.83
C MET A 79 -15.73 -6.57 10.00
N ILE A 80 -15.24 -5.98 8.91
CA ILE A 80 -14.29 -4.86 8.95
C ILE A 80 -14.97 -3.61 9.49
N MET A 81 -16.20 -3.30 9.08
CA MET A 81 -16.94 -2.13 9.59
C MET A 81 -17.17 -2.22 11.10
N HIS A 82 -17.46 -3.41 11.63
CA HIS A 82 -17.62 -3.64 13.06
C HIS A 82 -16.28 -3.53 13.82
N ASP A 83 -15.21 -4.13 13.31
CA ASP A 83 -13.88 -4.05 13.91
C ASP A 83 -12.81 -3.75 12.85
N ARG A 84 -12.37 -2.49 12.80
CA ARG A 84 -11.34 -2.03 11.85
C ARG A 84 -9.96 -2.63 12.12
N ARG A 85 -9.73 -3.31 13.24
CA ARG A 85 -8.45 -3.94 13.60
C ARG A 85 -8.40 -5.43 13.29
N ILE A 86 -9.51 -6.01 12.81
CA ILE A 86 -9.59 -7.44 12.48
C ILE A 86 -8.46 -7.87 11.52
N SER A 87 -7.93 -9.06 11.73
CA SER A 87 -6.88 -9.63 10.87
C SER A 87 -7.46 -10.40 9.70
N CYS A 88 -6.74 -10.45 8.57
CA CYS A 88 -7.11 -11.28 7.43
C CYS A 88 -7.26 -12.76 7.82
N ARG A 89 -6.49 -13.23 8.83
CA ARG A 89 -6.62 -14.58 9.39
C ARG A 89 -7.96 -14.80 10.07
N GLN A 90 -8.40 -13.88 10.93
CA GLN A 90 -9.71 -13.97 11.58
C GLN A 90 -10.86 -13.89 10.56
N ILE A 91 -10.74 -13.06 9.53
CA ILE A 91 -11.70 -13.01 8.42
C ILE A 91 -11.76 -14.37 7.71
N ALA A 92 -10.59 -14.95 7.41
CA ALA A 92 -10.48 -16.25 6.75
C ALA A 92 -11.14 -17.38 7.55
N GLU A 93 -10.86 -17.44 8.85
CA GLU A 93 -11.43 -18.43 9.78
C GLU A 93 -12.95 -18.32 9.86
N ARG A 94 -13.52 -17.10 9.96
CA ARG A 94 -14.98 -16.93 10.04
C ARG A 94 -15.70 -17.21 8.72
N LEU A 95 -15.06 -16.95 7.58
CA LEU A 95 -15.65 -17.16 6.25
C LEU A 95 -15.35 -18.56 5.67
N GLY A 96 -14.55 -19.37 6.37
CA GLY A 96 -14.09 -20.68 5.90
C GLY A 96 -13.35 -20.60 4.56
N ILE A 97 -12.45 -19.63 4.43
CA ILE A 97 -11.62 -19.42 3.23
C ILE A 97 -10.13 -19.46 3.59
N SER A 98 -9.26 -19.56 2.59
CA SER A 98 -7.83 -19.39 2.82
C SER A 98 -7.49 -17.96 3.23
N THR A 99 -6.41 -17.80 3.99
CA THR A 99 -5.88 -16.50 4.41
C THR A 99 -5.52 -15.61 3.23
N GLU A 100 -4.94 -16.18 2.18
CA GLU A 100 -4.63 -15.48 0.93
C GLU A 100 -5.90 -14.97 0.21
N ARG A 101 -6.98 -15.76 0.21
CA ARG A 101 -8.25 -15.33 -0.39
C ARG A 101 -8.89 -14.20 0.42
N ALA A 102 -8.82 -14.27 1.74
CA ALA A 102 -9.25 -13.17 2.60
C ALA A 102 -8.41 -11.90 2.35
N ASP A 103 -7.08 -12.02 2.20
CA ASP A 103 -6.22 -10.89 1.90
C ASP A 103 -6.56 -10.24 0.54
N ASN A 104 -6.77 -11.05 -0.50
CA ASN A 104 -7.21 -10.55 -1.81
C ASN A 104 -8.59 -9.87 -1.72
N PHE A 105 -9.53 -10.41 -0.94
CA PHE A 105 -10.83 -9.75 -0.74
C PHE A 105 -10.67 -8.38 -0.08
N VAL A 106 -9.87 -8.30 0.99
CA VAL A 106 -9.69 -7.05 1.72
C VAL A 106 -8.96 -6.01 0.88
N THR A 107 -7.86 -6.40 0.21
CA THR A 107 -6.97 -5.47 -0.49
C THR A 107 -7.40 -5.15 -1.91
N LYS A 108 -7.78 -6.16 -2.72
CA LYS A 108 -8.09 -5.98 -4.15
C LYS A 108 -9.57 -5.73 -4.40
N GLU A 109 -10.44 -6.52 -3.79
CA GLU A 109 -11.89 -6.42 -4.05
C GLU A 109 -12.53 -5.27 -3.27
N LEU A 110 -12.18 -5.11 -1.98
CA LEU A 110 -12.73 -4.07 -1.10
C LEU A 110 -11.85 -2.80 -1.03
N GLY A 111 -10.60 -2.85 -1.52
CA GLY A 111 -9.71 -1.68 -1.58
C GLY A 111 -9.21 -1.18 -0.22
N PHE A 112 -9.25 -1.99 0.84
CA PHE A 112 -8.71 -1.59 2.14
C PHE A 112 -7.19 -1.77 2.21
N SER A 113 -6.53 -0.83 2.86
CA SER A 113 -5.12 -0.93 3.25
C SER A 113 -4.99 -0.89 4.77
N LYS A 114 -4.06 -1.70 5.30
CA LYS A 114 -3.79 -1.72 6.75
C LYS A 114 -2.69 -0.72 7.06
N VAL A 115 -3.03 0.31 7.82
CA VAL A 115 -2.11 1.36 8.26
C VAL A 115 -1.96 1.35 9.77
N SER A 116 -0.79 1.77 10.26
CA SER A 116 -0.59 2.00 11.70
C SER A 116 -1.15 3.35 12.10
N ALA A 117 -1.75 3.42 13.29
CA ALA A 117 -2.21 4.70 13.84
C ALA A 117 -1.01 5.65 14.06
N ARG A 118 -1.22 6.94 13.83
CA ARG A 118 -0.24 7.98 14.14
C ARG A 118 -0.22 8.24 15.65
N TRP A 119 0.97 8.34 16.23
CA TRP A 119 1.13 8.81 17.60
C TRP A 119 0.77 10.29 17.67
N VAL A 120 -0.15 10.64 18.55
CA VAL A 120 -0.52 12.03 18.86
C VAL A 120 -0.11 12.34 20.29
N PRO A 121 0.44 13.54 20.59
CA PRO A 121 0.94 13.86 21.93
C PRO A 121 -0.11 13.73 23.04
N CYS A 122 -1.36 14.10 22.74
CA CYS A 122 -2.47 13.98 23.67
C CYS A 122 -3.82 13.88 22.93
N LEU A 123 -4.81 13.30 23.61
CA LEU A 123 -6.19 13.32 23.16
C LEU A 123 -6.88 14.56 23.74
N LEU A 124 -7.11 15.55 22.90
CA LEU A 124 -7.70 16.82 23.32
C LEU A 124 -9.21 16.70 23.56
N THR A 125 -9.70 17.35 24.61
CA THR A 125 -11.13 17.51 24.87
C THR A 125 -11.77 18.44 23.82
N PRO A 126 -13.10 18.37 23.59
CA PRO A 126 -13.78 19.30 22.69
C PRO A 126 -13.53 20.77 23.03
N GLU A 127 -13.47 21.11 24.32
CA GLU A 127 -13.17 22.46 24.80
C GLU A 127 -11.74 22.89 24.45
N GLN A 128 -10.74 22.05 24.72
CA GLN A 128 -9.34 22.32 24.34
C GLN A 128 -9.18 22.53 22.84
N LYS A 129 -9.91 21.77 22.01
CA LYS A 129 -9.93 21.97 20.56
C LYS A 129 -10.51 23.33 20.17
N ARG A 130 -11.59 23.75 20.84
CA ARG A 130 -12.22 25.05 20.59
C ARG A 130 -11.27 26.18 20.96
N THR A 131 -10.67 26.14 22.15
CA THR A 131 -9.69 27.14 22.60
C THR A 131 -8.51 27.23 21.63
N ARG A 132 -7.95 26.08 21.21
CA ARG A 132 -6.87 26.06 20.22
C ARG A 132 -7.29 26.69 18.90
N CYS A 133 -8.49 26.36 18.39
CA CYS A 133 -9.01 26.93 17.15
C CYS A 133 -9.13 28.46 17.26
N THR A 134 -9.77 28.96 18.33
CA THR A 134 -9.93 30.40 18.58
C THR A 134 -8.59 31.12 18.65
N LEU A 135 -7.63 30.60 19.43
CA LEU A 135 -6.30 31.21 19.54
C LEU A 135 -5.54 31.19 18.20
N SER A 136 -5.62 30.09 17.45
CA SER A 136 -5.01 30.00 16.12
C SER A 136 -5.64 30.97 15.13
N THR A 137 -6.96 31.17 15.15
CA THR A 137 -7.65 32.15 14.30
C THR A 137 -7.23 33.57 14.65
N SER A 138 -7.22 33.95 15.93
CA SER A 138 -6.77 35.27 16.34
C SER A 138 -5.29 35.53 15.99
N ASN A 139 -4.43 34.52 16.14
CA ASN A 139 -3.03 34.63 15.72
C ASN A 139 -2.89 34.77 14.20
N LEU A 140 -3.74 34.10 13.42
CA LEU A 140 -3.75 34.23 11.97
C LEU A 140 -4.19 35.62 11.52
N GLU A 141 -5.23 36.19 12.13
CA GLU A 141 -5.68 37.56 11.84
C GLU A 141 -4.57 38.59 12.14
N LEU A 142 -3.85 38.42 13.25
CA LEU A 142 -2.71 39.28 13.59
C LEU A 142 -1.53 39.12 12.62
N PHE A 143 -1.27 37.89 12.18
CA PHE A 143 -0.25 37.59 11.18
C PHE A 143 -0.58 38.21 9.82
N GLU A 144 -1.83 38.08 9.36
CA GLU A 144 -2.29 38.66 8.09
C GLU A 144 -2.28 40.20 8.10
N ALA A 145 -2.45 40.83 9.27
CA ALA A 145 -2.42 42.28 9.40
C ALA A 145 -0.99 42.87 9.30
N ASP A 146 0.04 42.14 9.75
CA ASP A 146 1.42 42.63 9.81
C ASP A 146 2.42 41.46 9.88
N GLU A 147 2.61 40.77 8.76
CA GLU A 147 3.42 39.54 8.69
C GLU A 147 4.87 39.73 9.19
N GLU A 148 5.56 40.75 8.67
CA GLU A 148 6.98 41.00 8.97
C GLU A 148 7.21 41.32 10.44
N ASN A 149 6.42 42.23 11.03
CA ASN A 149 6.63 42.57 12.44
C ASN A 149 6.00 41.55 13.39
N PHE A 150 4.97 40.81 12.98
CA PHE A 150 4.38 39.77 13.82
C PHE A 150 5.43 38.70 14.13
N LEU A 151 6.11 38.16 13.11
CA LEU A 151 7.14 37.13 13.31
C LEU A 151 8.37 37.65 14.06
N ALA A 152 8.83 38.88 13.76
CA ALA A 152 9.99 39.48 14.42
C ALA A 152 9.81 39.70 15.93
N ARG A 153 8.57 39.74 16.43
CA ARG A 153 8.25 39.90 17.87
C ARG A 153 8.32 38.60 18.66
N PHE A 154 8.35 37.44 18.01
CA PHE A 154 8.38 36.16 18.71
C PHE A 154 9.81 35.72 19.00
N ILE A 155 10.09 35.51 20.28
CA ILE A 155 11.16 34.62 20.74
C ILE A 155 10.46 33.38 21.27
N ILE A 156 10.77 32.24 20.69
CA ILE A 156 10.25 30.95 21.14
C ILE A 156 11.31 30.19 21.92
N MET A 157 10.84 29.48 22.94
CA MET A 157 11.66 28.72 23.86
C MET A 157 11.10 27.29 23.93
N ASP A 158 11.99 26.31 23.89
CA ASP A 158 11.64 24.93 24.20
C ASP A 158 12.71 24.29 25.09
N GLU A 159 12.28 23.31 25.88
CA GLU A 159 13.14 22.55 26.78
C GLU A 159 13.12 21.08 26.39
N ARG A 160 14.30 20.52 26.12
CA ARG A 160 14.44 19.13 25.74
C ARG A 160 15.46 18.41 26.60
N TRP A 161 15.06 17.25 27.11
CA TRP A 161 15.99 16.30 27.70
C TRP A 161 16.88 15.67 26.61
N VAL A 162 18.18 15.90 26.71
CA VAL A 162 19.22 15.27 25.89
C VAL A 162 19.87 14.15 26.69
N LEU A 163 19.77 12.93 26.17
CA LEU A 163 20.33 11.75 26.81
C LEU A 163 21.80 11.60 26.38
N HIS A 164 22.70 11.22 27.30
CA HIS A 164 24.11 11.01 26.94
C HIS A 164 24.31 9.87 25.94
N TYR A 165 23.46 8.86 26.01
CA TYR A 165 23.49 7.71 25.13
C TYR A 165 22.08 7.36 24.68
N GLN A 166 21.89 7.32 23.35
CA GLN A 166 20.66 6.82 22.74
C GLN A 166 20.94 5.43 22.17
N PRO A 167 20.34 4.36 22.73
CA PRO A 167 20.49 3.04 22.15
C PRO A 167 19.87 3.00 20.76
N GLU A 168 20.58 2.41 19.82
CA GLU A 168 20.05 2.07 18.50
C GLU A 168 18.70 1.34 18.63
N THR A 169 17.71 1.75 17.85
CA THR A 169 16.40 1.12 17.80
C THR A 169 16.47 -0.30 17.20
N LYS A 170 15.42 -1.09 17.40
CA LYS A 170 15.29 -2.43 16.80
C LYS A 170 15.37 -2.40 15.28
N GLU A 171 14.91 -1.32 14.65
CA GLU A 171 14.97 -1.17 13.19
C GLU A 171 16.38 -0.83 12.71
N GLN A 172 17.08 0.06 13.45
CA GLN A 172 18.46 0.41 13.14
C GLN A 172 19.40 -0.79 13.28
N SER A 173 19.14 -1.69 14.23
CA SER A 173 19.94 -2.91 14.40
C SER A 173 19.57 -4.06 13.43
N LYS A 174 18.77 -3.81 12.39
CA LYS A 174 18.48 -4.83 11.37
C LYS A 174 19.76 -5.10 10.58
N GLN A 175 20.17 -6.36 10.54
CA GLN A 175 21.32 -6.81 9.77
C GLN A 175 20.99 -8.05 8.94
N TRP A 176 21.62 -8.16 7.77
CA TRP A 176 21.51 -9.35 6.93
C TRP A 176 22.20 -10.54 7.59
N LYS A 177 21.58 -11.72 7.51
CA LYS A 177 22.15 -12.98 7.98
C LYS A 177 21.85 -14.10 6.99
N TYR A 178 22.67 -15.14 6.99
CA TYR A 178 22.34 -16.37 6.27
C TYR A 178 21.19 -17.11 6.96
N THR A 179 20.42 -17.90 6.21
CA THR A 179 19.26 -18.63 6.75
C THR A 179 19.66 -19.56 7.90
N SER A 180 20.81 -20.23 7.75
CA SER A 180 21.36 -21.18 8.73
C SER A 180 22.09 -20.54 9.92
N SER A 181 22.45 -19.26 9.84
CA SER A 181 23.21 -18.62 10.93
C SER A 181 22.31 -18.26 12.12
N PRO A 182 22.82 -18.24 13.36
CA PRO A 182 22.02 -17.82 14.51
C PRO A 182 21.59 -16.35 14.40
N THR A 183 20.47 -16.01 15.04
CA THR A 183 20.00 -14.63 15.11
C THR A 183 20.94 -13.80 16.00
N PRO A 184 21.40 -12.62 15.53
CA PRO A 184 22.22 -11.71 16.33
C PRO A 184 21.49 -11.34 17.62
N LYS A 185 22.20 -11.40 18.74
CA LYS A 185 21.68 -10.98 20.05
C LYS A 185 22.17 -9.57 20.33
N LYS A 186 21.25 -8.74 20.80
CA LYS A 186 21.54 -7.40 21.28
C LYS A 186 20.98 -7.29 22.68
N ASP A 187 21.84 -6.94 23.62
CA ASP A 187 21.42 -6.72 24.99
C ASP A 187 20.48 -5.52 25.07
N ARG A 188 19.46 -5.64 25.92
CA ARG A 188 18.52 -4.55 26.14
C ARG A 188 19.23 -3.47 26.96
N VAL A 189 19.69 -2.43 26.29
CA VAL A 189 20.28 -1.25 26.95
C VAL A 189 19.16 -0.29 27.36
N ILE A 190 19.13 0.08 28.64
CA ILE A 190 18.30 1.17 29.13
C ILE A 190 19.03 2.47 28.79
N PRO A 191 18.36 3.52 28.25
CA PRO A 191 19.02 4.81 28.04
C PRO A 191 19.71 5.25 29.34
N SER A 192 20.98 5.64 29.24
CA SER A 192 21.84 5.91 30.39
C SER A 192 21.18 6.87 31.40
N ALA A 193 21.46 6.69 32.70
CA ALA A 193 20.94 7.56 33.76
C ALA A 193 21.35 9.05 33.62
N GLY A 194 22.41 9.33 32.87
CA GLY A 194 22.84 10.69 32.53
C GLY A 194 21.94 11.34 31.48
N LYS A 195 21.28 12.42 31.88
CA LYS A 195 20.52 13.31 31.00
C LYS A 195 20.82 14.77 31.36
N VAL A 196 20.88 15.62 30.35
CA VAL A 196 20.98 17.08 30.50
C VAL A 196 19.68 17.69 29.98
N MET A 197 19.16 18.69 30.68
CA MET A 197 18.07 19.52 30.16
C MET A 197 18.70 20.65 29.35
N ALA A 198 18.41 20.70 28.06
CA ALA A 198 18.78 21.81 27.21
C ALA A 198 17.56 22.72 27.06
N SER A 199 17.73 24.00 27.39
CA SER A 199 16.74 25.05 27.10
C SER A 199 17.27 25.86 25.92
N VAL A 200 16.49 25.96 24.85
CA VAL A 200 16.89 26.63 23.61
C VAL A 200 15.91 27.76 23.33
N PHE A 201 16.44 28.94 23.02
CA PHE A 201 15.68 30.12 22.62
C PHE A 201 16.05 30.45 21.18
N TRP A 202 15.04 30.72 20.34
CA TRP A 202 15.27 31.14 18.96
C TRP A 202 14.24 32.18 18.52
N GLY A 203 14.66 33.07 17.63
CA GLY A 203 13.88 34.17 17.08
C GLY A 203 14.56 34.70 15.81
N ASP A 204 13.92 35.61 15.11
CA ASP A 204 14.38 36.09 13.79
C ASP A 204 15.64 36.99 13.86
N SER A 205 16.01 37.43 15.08
CA SER A 205 17.21 38.21 15.36
C SER A 205 18.23 37.37 16.14
N GLN A 206 19.19 36.78 15.42
CA GLN A 206 20.40 36.08 15.90
C GLN A 206 20.22 35.08 17.05
N ASP A 207 20.46 33.80 16.78
CA ASP A 207 20.50 32.72 17.78
C ASP A 207 21.40 33.07 18.98
N PHE A 208 20.78 33.34 20.13
CA PHE A 208 21.51 33.50 21.39
C PHE A 208 21.73 32.13 22.04
N TRP A 209 22.90 31.55 21.81
CA TRP A 209 23.40 30.46 22.65
C TRP A 209 23.84 31.03 24.00
N ILE A 210 23.13 30.71 25.07
CA ILE A 210 23.61 30.94 26.43
C ILE A 210 24.45 29.73 26.84
N PRO A 211 25.80 29.81 26.88
CA PRO A 211 26.63 28.71 27.32
C PRO A 211 26.33 28.32 28.77
N GLU A 212 26.49 27.03 29.07
CA GLU A 212 26.16 26.37 30.35
C GLU A 212 26.76 27.07 31.60
N SER A 213 27.79 27.89 31.42
CA SER A 213 28.42 28.70 32.46
C SER A 213 27.57 29.86 32.99
N GLN A 214 26.51 30.26 32.28
CA GLN A 214 25.63 31.39 32.66
C GLN A 214 24.25 30.95 33.16
N LEU A 215 23.96 29.65 33.17
CA LEU A 215 22.73 29.10 33.74
C LEU A 215 22.98 28.72 35.21
N THR A 216 22.38 29.46 36.14
CA THR A 216 22.40 29.13 37.56
C THR A 216 21.80 27.74 37.77
N ARG A 217 22.67 26.74 38.01
CA ARG A 217 22.25 25.37 38.34
C ARG A 217 21.45 25.39 39.65
N VAL A 218 20.12 25.35 39.57
CA VAL A 218 19.32 24.83 40.70
C VAL A 218 19.50 23.32 40.69
N ARG A 219 20.49 22.86 41.46
CA ARG A 219 20.75 21.45 41.71
C ARG A 219 19.65 20.96 42.64
N ILE A 220 18.56 20.41 42.09
CA ILE A 220 17.63 19.62 42.90
C ILE A 220 18.32 18.27 43.15
N SER A 221 18.95 18.15 44.32
CA SER A 221 19.36 16.87 44.89
C SER A 221 18.11 16.01 45.13
N HIS A 222 18.16 14.76 44.67
CA HIS A 222 17.20 13.74 45.09
C HIS A 222 17.33 13.48 46.59
#